data_AF-A0A957MX39-F1
#
_entry.id   AF-A0A957MX39-F1
#
_cell.length_a   1.000
_cell.length_b   1.000
_cell.length_c   1.000
_cell.angle_alpha   90.00
_cell.angle_beta   90.00
_cell.angle_gamma   90.00
#
_symmetry.space_group_name_H-M   'P 1'
#
loop_
_entity.id
_entity.type
_entity.pdbx_description
1 polymer ?
#
loop_
_entity_poly.entity_id
_entity_poly.type
_entity_poly.pdbx_seq_one_letter_code
_entity_poly.pdbx_strand_id
1 'polypeptide(L)'
;MLVTQNWPYAMIAFSAAVIGCGLAIYAWRRRAVRGAGEFALLMMGVAWMGATSAVEALISAHALDAKIFATKLYLIGGASVPLLALLFTARYTGRDRWLTRPVRIALWAMVGIEVFLVFTNDWHALYWNDIALTSDAADARVIFGHSALNHVLAIYTYGLTAASIVLLSV
;
A
#
# COMPACT_ATOMS: atom_id res chain seq x y z
N MET A 1 18.96 4.11 -15.75
CA MET A 1 20.24 4.02 -15.01
C MET A 1 19.91 3.95 -13.53
N LEU A 2 20.56 3.07 -12.77
CA LEU A 2 20.27 2.84 -11.34
C LEU A 2 20.99 3.87 -10.47
N VAL A 3 20.34 4.32 -9.39
CA VAL A 3 20.91 5.29 -8.46
C VAL A 3 21.52 4.58 -7.27
N THR A 4 22.84 4.74 -7.03
CA THR A 4 23.55 4.07 -5.94
C THR A 4 23.28 4.67 -4.55
N GLN A 5 22.95 5.97 -4.50
CA GLN A 5 22.72 6.70 -3.26
C GLN A 5 21.50 6.20 -2.45
N ASN A 6 20.50 5.62 -3.11
CA ASN A 6 19.29 5.09 -2.48
C ASN A 6 19.38 3.61 -2.07
N TRP A 7 20.53 2.97 -2.24
CA TRP A 7 20.71 1.54 -1.94
C TRP A 7 20.40 1.18 -0.49
N PRO A 8 20.81 1.95 0.54
CA PRO A 8 20.46 1.62 1.92
C PRO A 8 18.95 1.54 2.14
N TYR A 9 18.20 2.49 1.57
CA TYR A 9 16.74 2.49 1.64
C TYR A 9 16.14 1.30 0.88
N ALA A 10 16.61 1.03 -0.33
CA ALA A 10 16.15 -0.10 -1.13
C ALA A 10 16.39 -1.45 -0.44
N MET A 11 17.54 -1.63 0.23
CA MET A 11 17.86 -2.84 0.98
C MET A 11 16.94 -3.05 2.20
N ILE A 12 16.62 -1.97 2.92
CA ILE A 12 15.67 -2.02 4.05
C ILE A 12 14.28 -2.38 3.54
N ALA A 13 13.80 -1.71 2.49
CA ALA A 13 12.48 -1.98 1.91
C ALA A 13 12.38 -3.40 1.34
N PHE A 14 13.44 -3.89 0.69
CA PHE A 14 13.51 -5.25 0.17
C PHE A 14 13.55 -6.29 1.30
N SER A 15 14.28 -6.02 2.38
CA SER A 15 14.32 -6.90 3.55
C SER A 15 12.94 -6.99 4.21
N ALA A 16 12.23 -5.86 4.34
CA ALA A 16 10.83 -5.85 4.79
C ALA A 16 9.93 -6.68 3.86
N ALA A 17 10.16 -6.63 2.54
CA ALA A 17 9.43 -7.44 1.58
C ALA A 17 9.68 -8.94 1.75
N VAL A 18 10.93 -9.35 1.93
CA VAL A 18 11.32 -10.75 2.15
C VAL A 18 10.71 -11.27 3.45
N ILE A 19 10.80 -10.50 4.54
CA ILE A 19 10.20 -10.86 5.84
C ILE A 19 8.68 -10.98 5.69
N GLY A 20 8.03 -10.00 5.06
CA GLY A 20 6.59 -10.01 4.78
C GLY A 20 6.17 -11.24 3.98
N CYS A 21 6.89 -11.58 2.90
CA CYS A 21 6.64 -12.79 2.13
C CYS A 21 6.79 -14.06 2.98
N GLY A 22 7.82 -14.15 3.81
CA GLY A 22 8.03 -15.28 4.72
C GLY A 22 6.87 -15.45 5.70
N LEU A 23 6.42 -14.36 6.32
CA LEU A 23 5.26 -14.34 7.22
C LEU A 23 3.96 -14.68 6.50
N ALA A 24 3.76 -14.18 5.28
CA ALA A 24 2.61 -14.50 4.46
C ALA A 24 2.53 -16.01 4.16
N ILE A 25 3.64 -16.62 3.72
CA ILE A 25 3.72 -18.06 3.44
C ILE A 25 3.47 -18.87 4.71
N TYR A 26 4.10 -18.48 5.83
CA TYR A 26 3.92 -19.17 7.11
C TYR A 26 2.46 -19.14 7.57
N ALA A 27 1.84 -17.97 7.53
CA ALA A 27 0.45 -17.78 7.94
C ALA A 27 -0.51 -18.52 7.01
N TRP A 28 -0.25 -18.51 5.69
CA TRP A 28 -1.05 -19.23 4.71
C TRP A 28 -1.05 -20.74 4.96
N ARG A 29 0.10 -21.31 5.33
CA ARG A 29 0.22 -22.73 5.73
C ARG A 29 -0.58 -23.05 7.00
N ARG A 30 -0.84 -22.05 7.85
CA ARG A 30 -1.61 -22.18 9.11
C ARG A 30 -3.01 -21.55 9.01
N ARG A 31 -3.57 -21.39 7.80
CA ARG A 31 -4.87 -20.74 7.54
C ARG A 31 -6.09 -21.37 8.24
N ALA A 32 -5.94 -22.55 8.84
CA ALA A 32 -6.97 -23.16 9.69
C ALA A 32 -7.20 -22.36 10.99
N VAL A 33 -6.21 -21.58 11.43
CA VAL A 33 -6.34 -20.67 12.57
C VAL A 33 -7.14 -19.44 12.16
N ARG A 34 -8.09 -19.01 13.01
CA ARG A 34 -8.92 -17.82 12.76
C ARG A 34 -8.03 -16.58 12.55
N GLY A 35 -8.29 -15.82 11.48
CA GLY A 35 -7.51 -14.62 11.15
C GLY A 35 -6.20 -14.87 10.40
N ALA A 36 -5.71 -16.11 10.32
CA ALA A 36 -4.41 -16.40 9.67
C ALA A 36 -4.44 -16.16 8.16
N GLY A 37 -5.59 -16.34 7.50
CA GLY A 37 -5.73 -16.03 6.07
C GLY A 37 -5.65 -14.53 5.80
N GLU A 38 -6.33 -13.72 6.60
CA GLU A 38 -6.31 -12.26 6.51
C GLU A 38 -4.93 -11.70 6.84
N PHE A 39 -4.26 -12.27 7.85
CA PHE A 39 -2.87 -11.94 8.17
C PHE A 39 -1.92 -12.26 7.00
N ALA A 40 -2.11 -13.42 6.35
CA ALA A 40 -1.29 -13.78 5.20
C ALA A 40 -1.46 -12.79 4.04
N LEU A 41 -2.70 -12.37 3.76
CA LEU A 41 -2.97 -11.35 2.74
C LEU A 41 -2.39 -9.98 3.13
N LEU A 42 -2.52 -9.58 4.41
CA LEU A 42 -1.93 -8.36 4.94
C LEU A 42 -0.41 -8.35 4.73
N MET A 43 0.27 -9.42 5.13
CA MET A 43 1.73 -9.55 4.97
C MET A 43 2.15 -9.60 3.50
N MET A 44 1.32 -10.16 2.62
CA MET A 44 1.53 -10.12 1.18
C MET A 44 1.41 -8.71 0.61
N GLY A 45 0.44 -7.93 1.08
CA GLY A 45 0.29 -6.51 0.73
C GLY A 45 1.49 -5.67 1.19
N VAL A 46 1.96 -5.90 2.43
CA VAL A 46 3.19 -5.29 2.95
C VAL A 46 4.41 -5.70 2.12
N ALA A 47 4.50 -6.97 1.73
CA ALA A 47 5.59 -7.45 0.90
C ALA A 47 5.61 -6.82 -0.49
N TRP A 48 4.44 -6.72 -1.12
CA TRP A 48 4.25 -6.02 -2.39
C TRP A 48 4.68 -4.56 -2.29
N MET A 49 4.21 -3.86 -1.26
CA MET A 49 4.55 -2.47 -0.98
C MET A 49 6.06 -2.29 -0.77
N GLY A 50 6.71 -3.18 -0.01
CA GLY A 50 8.16 -3.14 0.20
C GLY A 50 8.97 -3.40 -1.08
N ALA A 51 8.56 -4.38 -1.89
CA ALA A 51 9.24 -4.72 -3.14
C ALA A 51 9.15 -3.58 -4.16
N THR A 52 7.95 -3.01 -4.32
CA THR A 52 7.70 -1.87 -5.23
C THR A 52 8.41 -0.61 -4.76
N SER A 53 8.47 -0.34 -3.44
CA SER A 53 9.26 0.77 -2.86
C SER A 53 10.75 0.62 -3.16
N ALA A 54 11.29 -0.60 -3.03
CA ALA A 54 12.70 -0.87 -3.31
C ALA A 54 13.03 -0.64 -4.78
N VAL A 55 12.14 -1.08 -5.68
CA VAL A 55 12.27 -0.83 -7.13
C VAL A 55 12.21 0.65 -7.44
N GLU A 56 11.22 1.39 -6.91
CA GLU A 56 11.08 2.83 -7.11
C GLU A 56 12.35 3.60 -6.68
N ALA A 57 12.92 3.22 -5.53
CA ALA A 57 14.10 3.88 -4.99
C ALA A 57 15.36 3.71 -5.86
N LEU A 58 15.46 2.59 -6.57
CA LEU A 58 16.57 2.28 -7.47
C LEU A 58 16.44 2.97 -8.83
N ILE A 59 15.22 3.37 -9.22
CA ILE A 59 14.96 4.06 -10.48
C ILE A 59 15.39 5.54 -10.38
N SER A 60 16.22 5.96 -11.33
CA SER A 60 16.65 7.36 -11.44
C SER A 60 15.48 8.29 -11.75
N ALA A 61 15.53 9.49 -11.17
CA ALA A 61 14.61 10.59 -11.45
C ALA A 61 14.54 10.95 -12.95
N HIS A 62 15.62 10.73 -13.71
CA HIS A 62 15.64 10.97 -15.16
C HIS A 62 14.77 9.99 -15.96
N ALA A 63 14.35 8.88 -15.35
CA ALA A 63 13.38 7.94 -15.91
C ALA A 63 12.02 8.13 -15.23
N LEU A 64 11.46 9.36 -15.34
CA LEU A 64 10.29 9.80 -14.60
C LEU A 64 9.08 8.87 -14.79
N ASP A 65 8.79 8.43 -16.02
CA ASP A 65 7.67 7.52 -16.31
C ASP A 65 7.79 6.18 -15.58
N ALA A 66 9.00 5.61 -15.55
CA ALA A 66 9.26 4.35 -14.83
C ALA A 66 9.11 4.54 -13.32
N LYS A 67 9.48 5.72 -12.80
CA LYS A 67 9.35 6.06 -11.38
C LYS A 67 7.88 6.24 -10.99
N ILE A 68 7.10 6.98 -11.79
CA ILE A 68 5.65 7.13 -11.61
C ILE A 68 4.96 5.76 -11.67
N PHE A 69 5.33 4.91 -12.63
CA PHE A 69 4.77 3.56 -12.73
C PHE A 69 5.09 2.71 -11.49
N ALA A 70 6.31 2.77 -10.97
CA ALA A 70 6.67 2.09 -9.73
C ALA A 70 5.85 2.62 -8.53
N THR A 71 5.61 3.93 -8.45
CA THR A 71 4.72 4.52 -7.43
C THR A 71 3.27 4.05 -7.59
N LYS A 72 2.74 3.98 -8.82
CA LYS A 72 1.40 3.43 -9.10
C LYS A 72 1.28 2.00 -8.55
N LEU A 73 2.32 1.17 -8.73
CA LEU A 73 2.36 -0.19 -8.17
C LEU A 73 2.45 -0.20 -6.64
N TYR A 74 3.27 0.68 -6.05
CA TYR A 74 3.37 0.83 -4.59
C TYR A 74 2.01 1.15 -3.96
N LEU A 75 1.23 2.03 -4.58
CA LEU A 75 -0.07 2.46 -4.07
C LEU A 75 -1.11 1.32 -4.02
N ILE A 76 -0.96 0.27 -4.81
CA ILE A 76 -1.80 -0.95 -4.67
C ILE A 76 -1.64 -1.55 -3.27
N GLY A 77 -0.39 -1.66 -2.81
CA GLY A 77 -0.07 -2.11 -1.45
C GLY A 77 -0.51 -1.08 -0.42
N GLY A 78 -0.21 0.20 -0.65
CA GLY A 78 -0.56 1.31 0.23
C GLY A 78 -2.06 1.40 0.54
N ALA A 79 -2.93 1.25 -0.46
CA ALA A 79 -4.38 1.28 -0.29
C ALA A 79 -4.94 -0.01 0.33
N SER A 80 -4.37 -1.17 -0.01
CA SER A 80 -4.88 -2.48 0.43
C SER A 80 -4.50 -2.84 1.87
N VAL A 81 -3.30 -2.43 2.33
CA VAL A 81 -2.76 -2.79 3.64
C VAL A 81 -3.64 -2.33 4.81
N PRO A 82 -4.12 -1.06 4.88
CA PRO A 82 -5.01 -0.61 5.96
C PRO A 82 -6.32 -1.40 6.03
N LEU A 83 -6.90 -1.73 4.87
CA LEU A 83 -8.11 -2.55 4.82
C LEU A 83 -7.84 -3.97 5.31
N LEU A 84 -6.78 -4.59 4.84
CA LEU A 84 -6.39 -5.93 5.25
C LEU A 84 -6.07 -5.99 6.75
N ALA A 85 -5.49 -4.93 7.32
CA ALA A 85 -5.26 -4.80 8.75
C ALA A 85 -6.58 -4.78 9.53
N LEU A 86 -7.58 -4.02 9.06
CA LEU A 86 -8.91 -3.98 9.69
C LEU A 86 -9.59 -5.36 9.66
N LEU A 87 -9.56 -6.01 8.51
CA LEU A 87 -10.13 -7.35 8.33
C LEU A 87 -9.44 -8.37 9.23
N PHE A 88 -8.10 -8.33 9.28
CA PHE A 88 -7.30 -9.17 10.16
C PHE A 88 -7.65 -8.93 11.63
N THR A 89 -7.63 -7.70 12.11
CA THR A 89 -7.88 -7.41 13.53
C THR A 89 -9.31 -7.77 13.94
N ALA A 90 -10.31 -7.48 13.11
CA ALA A 90 -11.69 -7.87 13.38
C ALA A 90 -11.85 -9.39 13.50
N ARG A 91 -11.19 -10.16 12.60
CA ARG A 91 -11.17 -11.63 12.64
C ARG A 91 -10.40 -12.19 13.83
N TYR A 92 -9.24 -11.60 14.13
CA TYR A 92 -8.35 -11.99 15.21
C TYR A 92 -9.01 -11.79 16.58
N THR A 93 -9.71 -10.68 16.77
CA THR A 93 -10.44 -10.35 18.01
C THR A 93 -11.81 -11.04 18.10
N GLY A 94 -12.22 -11.80 17.08
CA GLY A 94 -13.53 -12.45 17.03
C GLY A 94 -14.71 -11.48 16.86
N ARG A 95 -14.44 -10.20 16.54
CA ARG A 95 -15.42 -9.14 16.33
C ARG A 95 -15.75 -8.93 14.87
N ASP A 96 -15.81 -9.99 14.06
CA ASP A 96 -16.05 -9.93 12.62
C ASP A 96 -17.52 -10.07 12.20
N ARG A 97 -18.46 -10.08 13.17
CA ARG A 97 -19.90 -10.22 12.90
C ARG A 97 -20.49 -9.12 11.99
N TRP A 98 -19.96 -7.91 12.07
CA TRP A 98 -20.39 -6.79 11.22
C TRP A 98 -19.80 -6.84 9.80
N LEU A 99 -18.73 -7.63 9.58
CA LEU A 99 -18.08 -7.83 8.27
C LEU A 99 -18.87 -8.79 7.37
N THR A 100 -20.14 -8.44 7.14
CA THR A 100 -21.00 -9.13 6.18
C THR A 100 -20.45 -9.00 4.75
N ARG A 101 -20.92 -9.86 3.84
CA ARG A 101 -20.48 -9.84 2.44
C ARG A 101 -20.65 -8.45 1.78
N PRO A 102 -21.78 -7.73 1.93
CA PRO A 102 -21.92 -6.38 1.38
C PRO A 102 -20.92 -5.38 1.96
N VAL A 103 -20.67 -5.40 3.27
CA VAL A 103 -19.72 -4.49 3.92
C VAL A 103 -18.30 -4.73 3.40
N ARG A 104 -17.88 -6.00 3.28
CA ARG A 104 -16.57 -6.33 2.71
C ARG A 104 -16.43 -5.87 1.26
N ILE A 105 -17.48 -6.02 0.45
CA ILE A 105 -17.48 -5.55 -0.95
C ILE A 105 -17.35 -4.02 -0.98
N ALA A 106 -18.09 -3.29 -0.16
CA ALA A 106 -18.01 -1.83 -0.11
C ALA A 106 -16.61 -1.34 0.30
N LEU A 107 -16.00 -1.96 1.30
CA LEU A 107 -14.65 -1.63 1.74
C LEU A 107 -13.60 -1.87 0.64
N TRP A 108 -13.68 -3.01 -0.04
CA TRP A 108 -12.80 -3.33 -1.17
C TRP A 108 -13.08 -2.48 -2.41
N ALA A 109 -14.33 -2.07 -2.64
CA ALA A 109 -14.69 -1.20 -3.74
C ALA A 109 -13.98 0.15 -3.61
N MET A 110 -13.85 0.69 -2.40
CA MET A 110 -13.11 1.93 -2.16
C MET A 110 -11.62 1.80 -2.51
N VAL A 111 -10.98 0.69 -2.12
CA VAL A 111 -9.59 0.38 -2.51
C VAL A 111 -9.47 0.21 -4.03
N GLY A 112 -10.43 -0.48 -4.66
CA GLY A 112 -10.46 -0.65 -6.12
C GLY A 112 -10.63 0.68 -6.88
N ILE A 113 -11.46 1.59 -6.36
CA ILE A 113 -11.64 2.93 -6.92
C ILE A 113 -10.34 3.74 -6.79
N GLU A 114 -9.67 3.69 -5.64
CA GLU A 114 -8.38 4.36 -5.45
C GLU A 114 -7.34 3.86 -6.46
N VAL A 115 -7.16 2.53 -6.56
CA VAL A 115 -6.23 1.94 -7.53
C VAL A 115 -6.61 2.32 -8.96
N PHE A 116 -7.90 2.29 -9.31
CA PHE A 116 -8.35 2.69 -10.64
C PHE A 116 -7.96 4.14 -10.95
N LEU A 117 -8.27 5.07 -10.04
CA LEU A 117 -7.96 6.50 -10.19
C LEU A 117 -6.46 6.77 -10.29
N VAL A 118 -5.63 6.04 -9.55
CA VAL A 118 -4.17 6.14 -9.62
C VAL A 118 -3.66 5.75 -11.01
N PHE A 119 -4.18 4.66 -11.57
CA PHE A 119 -3.75 4.18 -12.89
C PHE A 119 -4.29 5.04 -14.03
N THR A 120 -5.51 5.55 -13.93
CA THR A 120 -6.12 6.44 -14.93
C THR A 120 -5.76 7.92 -14.75
N ASN A 121 -4.88 8.24 -13.78
CA ASN A 121 -4.61 9.62 -13.43
C ASN A 121 -4.08 10.47 -14.58
N ASP A 122 -3.41 9.86 -15.55
CA ASP A 122 -2.85 10.53 -16.73
C ASP A 122 -3.93 11.21 -17.59
N TRP A 123 -5.21 10.82 -17.44
CA TRP A 123 -6.32 11.39 -18.21
C TRP A 123 -7.10 12.49 -17.49
N HIS A 124 -7.16 12.43 -16.16
CA HIS A 124 -8.07 13.27 -15.38
C HIS A 124 -7.37 14.11 -14.31
N ALA A 125 -6.12 13.80 -13.96
CA ALA A 125 -5.34 14.48 -12.92
C ALA A 125 -6.16 14.69 -11.63
N LEU A 126 -6.85 13.64 -11.16
CA LEU A 126 -7.75 13.72 -9.99
C LEU A 126 -7.09 13.15 -8.74
N TYR A 127 -6.10 12.28 -8.87
CA TYR A 127 -5.36 11.71 -7.75
C TYR A 127 -4.13 12.56 -7.42
N TRP A 128 -3.34 12.93 -8.44
CA TRP A 128 -2.32 13.97 -8.33
C TRP A 128 -2.43 14.96 -9.48
N ASN A 129 -2.22 16.24 -9.17
CA ASN A 129 -2.40 17.36 -10.11
C ASN A 129 -1.07 17.88 -10.67
N ASP A 130 0.02 17.64 -9.96
CA ASP A 130 1.35 18.11 -10.31
C ASP A 130 2.39 17.04 -9.94
N ILE A 131 3.49 17.00 -10.68
CA ILE A 131 4.59 16.06 -10.46
C ILE A 131 5.89 16.87 -10.49
N ALA A 132 6.45 17.09 -9.31
CA ALA A 132 7.71 17.81 -9.14
C ALA A 132 8.82 16.86 -8.70
N LEU A 133 10.07 17.17 -9.05
CA LEU A 133 11.24 16.54 -8.47
C LEU A 133 11.79 17.41 -7.34
N THR A 134 12.34 16.78 -6.30
CA THR A 134 12.96 17.52 -5.18
C THR A 134 14.22 18.29 -5.63
N SER A 135 14.89 17.81 -6.68
CA SER A 135 16.07 18.43 -7.29
C SER A 135 16.27 17.85 -8.70
N ASP A 136 17.19 18.44 -9.48
CA ASP A 136 17.61 17.90 -10.79
C ASP A 136 18.56 16.69 -10.69
N ALA A 137 18.88 16.26 -9.46
CA ALA A 137 19.79 15.15 -9.23
C ALA A 137 19.16 13.80 -9.60
N ALA A 138 19.99 12.85 -10.03
CA ALA A 138 19.52 11.53 -10.47
C ALA A 138 18.79 10.75 -9.34
N ASP A 139 19.11 11.04 -8.07
CA ASP A 139 18.54 10.44 -6.86
C ASP A 139 17.28 11.14 -6.34
N ALA A 140 16.86 12.25 -6.97
CA ALA A 140 15.74 13.05 -6.52
C ALA A 140 14.45 12.23 -6.35
N ARG A 141 13.67 12.60 -5.32
CA ARG A 141 12.36 12.00 -5.05
C ARG A 141 11.29 12.73 -5.85
N VAL A 142 10.29 11.96 -6.28
CA VAL A 142 9.09 12.50 -6.92
C VAL A 142 8.16 13.00 -5.83
N ILE A 143 7.69 14.23 -6.00
CA ILE A 143 6.71 14.90 -5.14
C ILE A 143 5.44 15.01 -5.97
N PHE A 144 4.39 14.35 -5.50
CA PHE A 144 3.07 14.40 -6.13
C PHE A 144 2.24 15.49 -5.45
N GLY A 145 1.68 16.40 -6.26
CA GLY A 145 0.73 17.40 -5.80
C GLY A 145 -0.56 16.73 -5.33
N HIS A 146 -0.97 16.99 -4.09
CA HIS A 146 -2.12 16.34 -3.48
C HIS A 146 -3.43 17.02 -3.90
N SER A 147 -4.33 16.26 -4.53
CA SER A 147 -5.68 16.74 -4.88
C SER A 147 -6.66 16.62 -3.71
N ALA A 148 -7.84 17.25 -3.78
CA ALA A 148 -8.89 17.07 -2.78
C ALA A 148 -9.34 15.60 -2.64
N LEU A 149 -9.38 14.86 -3.76
CA LEU A 149 -9.76 13.45 -3.75
C LEU A 149 -8.70 12.58 -3.05
N ASN A 150 -7.42 12.89 -3.22
CA ASN A 150 -6.35 12.23 -2.50
C ASN A 150 -6.51 12.40 -0.98
N HIS A 151 -6.89 13.59 -0.50
CA HIS A 151 -7.15 13.81 0.93
C HIS A 151 -8.34 12.97 1.44
N VAL A 152 -9.40 12.83 0.65
CA VAL A 152 -10.56 11.98 1.02
C VAL A 152 -10.15 10.51 1.14
N LEU A 153 -9.37 10.01 0.18
CA LEU A 153 -8.84 8.64 0.20
C LEU A 153 -7.84 8.42 1.35
N ALA A 154 -7.03 9.43 1.66
CA ALA A 154 -6.15 9.43 2.83
C ALA A 154 -6.95 9.35 4.14
N ILE A 155 -8.00 10.17 4.30
CA ILE A 155 -8.89 10.11 5.47
C ILE A 155 -9.52 8.72 5.60
N TYR A 156 -9.97 8.13 4.50
CA TYR A 156 -10.51 6.77 4.50
C TYR A 156 -9.47 5.75 4.98
N THR A 157 -8.26 5.73 4.41
CA THR A 157 -7.20 4.78 4.80
C THR A 157 -6.73 4.97 6.24
N TYR A 158 -6.54 6.21 6.70
CA TYR A 158 -6.24 6.49 8.11
C TYR A 158 -7.39 6.08 9.04
N GLY A 159 -8.65 6.25 8.61
CA GLY A 159 -9.81 5.78 9.34
C GLY A 159 -9.82 4.26 9.51
N LEU A 160 -9.47 3.50 8.47
CA LEU A 160 -9.31 2.04 8.56
C LEU A 160 -8.21 1.66 9.54
N THR A 161 -7.05 2.33 9.51
CA THR A 161 -5.96 2.09 10.45
C THR A 161 -6.37 2.39 11.89
N ALA A 162 -7.02 3.54 12.13
CA ALA A 162 -7.51 3.91 13.45
C ALA A 162 -8.53 2.89 13.98
N ALA A 163 -9.49 2.48 13.16
CA ALA A 163 -10.47 1.44 13.52
C ALA A 163 -9.79 0.10 13.84
N SER A 164 -8.74 -0.26 13.10
CA SER A 164 -7.94 -1.46 13.36
C SER A 164 -7.28 -1.40 14.74
N ILE A 165 -6.70 -0.25 15.10
CA ILE A 165 -6.06 -0.05 16.40
C ILE A 165 -7.10 -0.11 17.53
N VAL A 166 -8.22 0.58 17.38
CA VAL A 166 -9.30 0.59 18.38
C VAL A 166 -9.82 -0.82 18.63
N LEU A 167 -10.06 -1.61 17.58
CA LEU A 167 -10.50 -3.00 17.74
C LEU A 167 -9.49 -3.88 18.49
N LEU A 168 -8.19 -3.60 18.38
CA LEU A 168 -7.15 -4.32 19.10
C LEU A 168 -7.09 -3.96 20.59
N SER A 169 -7.53 -2.75 20.95
CA SER A 169 -7.46 -2.22 22.32
C SER A 169 -8.59 -2.66 23.26
N VAL A 170 -9.64 -3.30 22.72
CA VAL A 170 -10.86 -3.73 23.43
C VAL A 170 -10.92 -5.25 23.49
#